data_AF-A0A6H1U7U3-F1
#
_entry.id   AF-A0A6H1U7U3-F1
#
_cell.length_a   1.000
_cell.length_b   1.000
_cell.length_c   1.000
_cell.angle_alpha   90.00
_cell.angle_beta   90.00
_cell.angle_gamma   90.00
#
_symmetry.space_group_name_H-M   'P 1'
#
loop_
_entity.id
_entity.type
_entity.pdbx_description
1 polymer ?
#
loop_
_entity_poly.entity_id
_entity_poly.type
_entity_poly.pdbx_seq_one_letter_code
_entity_poly.pdbx_strand_id
1 'polypeptide(L)'
;MDYLYHLSNTSLTLRVVEYLRKASHLPVRFITVIHQLDGWVVRIKMSRCLTPQEHGDFRAFMSELGIAWLPKIRLQMALWCLESGQTPIEVMRRYQVAIVSHGRPDSQEIEEFREQFVKGLGYCPETLA
;
A
#
# COMPACT_ATOMS: atom_id res chain seq x y z
N MET A 1 1.96 -14.89 -3.48
CA MET A 1 0.75 -14.68 -2.65
C MET A 1 0.45 -13.19 -2.60
N ASP A 2 -0.81 -12.77 -2.63
CA ASP A 2 -1.20 -11.36 -2.79
C ASP A 2 -2.29 -11.00 -1.77
N TYR A 3 -2.13 -9.86 -1.11
CA TYR A 3 -3.02 -9.38 -0.07
C TYR A 3 -3.39 -7.94 -0.36
N LEU A 4 -4.66 -7.60 -0.17
CA LEU A 4 -5.15 -6.26 -0.36
C LEU A 4 -6.11 -5.90 0.77
N TYR A 5 -5.80 -4.83 1.47
CA TYR A 5 -6.55 -4.39 2.65
C TYR A 5 -6.85 -2.91 2.57
N HIS A 6 -8.02 -2.53 3.09
CA HIS A 6 -8.40 -1.16 3.33
C HIS A 6 -8.22 -0.83 4.81
N LEU A 7 -7.48 0.25 5.10
CA LEU A 7 -7.19 0.77 6.43
C LEU A 7 -7.80 2.16 6.56
N SER A 8 -8.31 2.51 7.75
CA SER A 8 -9.04 3.77 7.94
C SER A 8 -8.14 5.00 8.06
N ASN A 9 -6.85 4.85 8.36
CA ASN A 9 -5.96 5.98 8.59
C ASN A 9 -4.47 5.66 8.36
N THR A 10 -3.66 6.72 8.37
CA THR A 10 -2.21 6.64 8.16
C THR A 10 -1.49 5.90 9.28
N SER A 11 -1.91 6.06 10.54
CA SER A 11 -1.26 5.40 11.68
C SER A 11 -1.33 3.87 11.57
N LEU A 12 -2.46 3.32 11.11
CA LEU A 12 -2.61 1.89 10.83
C LEU A 12 -1.72 1.46 9.65
N THR A 13 -1.63 2.30 8.62
CA THR A 13 -0.76 2.04 7.46
C THR A 13 0.71 1.98 7.86
N LEU A 14 1.17 2.91 8.70
CA LEU A 14 2.53 2.91 9.25
C LEU A 14 2.79 1.67 10.12
N ARG A 15 1.81 1.24 10.93
CA ARG A 15 1.90 0.01 11.72
C ARG A 15 2.09 -1.24 10.86
N VAL A 16 1.42 -1.32 9.70
CA VAL A 16 1.63 -2.41 8.73
C VAL A 16 3.05 -2.36 8.17
N VAL A 17 3.51 -1.19 7.73
CA VAL A 17 4.85 -1.01 7.15
C VAL A 17 5.94 -1.38 8.16
N GLU A 18 5.84 -0.90 9.39
CA GLU A 18 6.76 -1.25 10.46
C GLU A 18 6.79 -2.75 10.77
N TYR A 19 5.61 -3.38 10.83
CA TYR A 19 5.51 -4.82 11.03
C TYR A 19 6.24 -5.57 9.92
N LEU A 20 6.00 -5.22 8.65
CA LEU A 20 6.66 -5.86 7.51
C LEU A 20 8.18 -5.62 7.49
N ARG A 21 8.65 -4.45 7.93
CA ARG A 21 10.09 -4.16 8.08
C ARG A 21 10.74 -5.02 9.16
N LYS A 22 10.04 -5.26 10.28
CA LYS A 22 10.53 -6.04 11.43
C LYS A 22 10.39 -7.55 11.19
N ALA A 23 9.43 -7.97 10.37
CA ALA A 23 9.12 -9.36 10.08
C ALA A 23 10.05 -9.95 8.99
N SER A 24 11.34 -10.14 9.32
CA SER A 24 12.35 -10.72 8.41
C SER A 24 12.03 -12.13 7.90
N HIS A 25 11.15 -12.86 8.59
CA HIS A 25 10.67 -14.17 8.17
C HIS A 25 9.67 -14.09 7.01
N LEU A 26 8.97 -12.96 6.85
CA LEU A 26 8.01 -12.78 5.77
C LEU A 26 8.74 -12.43 4.45
N PRO A 27 8.51 -13.21 3.39
CA PRO A 27 9.15 -13.02 2.09
C PRO A 27 8.45 -11.91 1.29
N VAL A 28 8.42 -10.68 1.82
CA VAL A 28 7.77 -9.53 1.16
C VAL A 28 8.54 -9.17 -0.11
N ARG A 29 7.86 -9.25 -1.27
CA ARG A 29 8.40 -8.79 -2.56
C ARG A 29 8.25 -7.29 -2.70
N PHE A 30 7.04 -6.78 -2.47
CA PHE A 30 6.75 -5.35 -2.46
C PHE A 30 5.48 -5.04 -1.67
N ILE A 31 5.35 -3.77 -1.28
CA ILE A 31 4.14 -3.13 -0.81
C ILE A 31 3.70 -2.06 -1.82
N THR A 32 2.40 -1.83 -1.95
CA THR A 32 1.85 -0.62 -2.58
C THR A 32 0.90 0.03 -1.60
N VAL A 33 1.07 1.34 -1.36
CA VAL A 33 0.20 2.15 -0.52
C VAL A 33 -0.47 3.20 -1.38
N ILE A 34 -1.81 3.23 -1.34
CA ILE A 34 -2.63 4.13 -2.14
C ILE A 34 -3.55 4.89 -1.19
N HIS A 35 -3.55 6.21 -1.30
CA HIS A 35 -4.50 7.05 -0.57
C HIS A 35 -5.78 7.25 -1.38
N GLN A 36 -6.92 7.14 -0.72
CA GLN A 36 -8.25 7.40 -1.28
C GLN A 36 -9.02 8.32 -0.33
N LEU A 37 -10.14 8.89 -0.80
CA LEU A 37 -10.96 9.78 0.03
C LEU A 37 -11.40 9.15 1.36
N ASP A 38 -11.68 7.84 1.34
CA ASP A 38 -12.25 7.12 2.49
C ASP A 38 -11.21 6.29 3.27
N GLY A 39 -9.92 6.43 2.97
CA GLY A 39 -8.86 5.71 3.67
C GLY A 39 -7.67 5.32 2.82
N TRP A 40 -7.03 4.22 3.21
CA TRP A 40 -5.75 3.77 2.70
C TRP A 40 -5.87 2.34 2.18
N VAL A 41 -5.48 2.11 0.93
CA VAL A 41 -5.39 0.77 0.36
C VAL A 41 -3.95 0.32 0.41
N VAL A 42 -3.71 -0.83 1.04
CA VAL A 42 -2.39 -1.45 1.17
C VAL A 42 -2.40 -2.80 0.47
N ARG A 43 -1.57 -2.92 -0.57
CA ARG A 43 -1.27 -4.19 -1.24
C ARG A 43 0.04 -4.74 -0.72
N ILE A 44 0.08 -6.03 -0.37
CA ILE A 44 1.30 -6.74 0.02
C ILE A 44 1.47 -7.95 -0.88
N LYS A 45 2.58 -7.99 -1.63
CA LYS A 45 2.95 -9.14 -2.45
C LYS A 45 4.06 -9.92 -1.79
N MET A 46 3.86 -11.22 -1.60
CA MET A 46 4.90 -12.14 -1.14
C MET A 46 5.62 -12.77 -2.33
N SER A 47 6.95 -12.93 -2.25
CA SER A 47 7.80 -13.55 -3.28
C SER A 47 7.64 -15.07 -3.34
N ARG A 48 7.27 -15.72 -2.22
CA ARG A 48 6.85 -17.12 -2.15
C ARG A 48 5.48 -17.26 -1.48
N CYS A 49 4.89 -18.44 -1.58
CA CYS A 49 3.74 -18.78 -0.73
C CYS A 49 4.17 -18.89 0.73
N LEU A 50 3.31 -18.41 1.62
CA LEU A 50 3.48 -18.59 3.06
C LEU A 50 3.07 -20.00 3.45
N THR A 51 3.68 -20.53 4.51
CA THR A 51 3.15 -21.73 5.17
C THR A 51 1.75 -21.45 5.73
N PRO A 52 0.93 -22.48 6.03
CA PRO A 52 -0.40 -22.26 6.61
C PRO A 52 -0.38 -21.42 7.89
N GLN A 53 0.62 -21.62 8.75
CA GLN A 53 0.80 -20.85 9.99
C GLN A 53 1.15 -19.39 9.70
N GLU A 54 2.22 -19.13 8.91
CA GLU A 54 2.61 -17.77 8.48
C GLU A 54 1.43 -17.03 7.83
N HIS A 55 0.65 -17.73 6.99
CA HIS A 55 -0.53 -17.18 6.35
C HIS A 55 -1.63 -16.80 7.35
N GLY A 56 -1.92 -17.69 8.31
CA GLY A 56 -2.90 -17.47 9.37
C GLY A 56 -2.52 -16.27 10.24
N ASP A 57 -1.29 -16.25 10.74
CA ASP A 57 -0.77 -15.19 11.60
C ASP A 57 -0.78 -13.84 10.89
N PHE A 58 -0.32 -13.80 9.63
CA PHE A 58 -0.35 -12.59 8.82
C PHE A 58 -1.77 -12.08 8.59
N ARG A 59 -2.70 -12.98 8.26
CA ARG A 59 -4.11 -12.59 8.05
C ARG A 59 -4.77 -12.11 9.34
N ALA A 60 -4.47 -12.73 10.48
CA ALA A 60 -4.99 -12.33 11.77
C ALA A 60 -4.55 -10.89 12.08
N PHE A 61 -3.23 -10.63 12.00
CA PHE A 61 -2.66 -9.28 12.17
C PHE A 61 -3.32 -8.25 11.23
N MET A 62 -3.41 -8.55 9.93
CA MET A 62 -3.99 -7.61 8.97
C MET A 62 -5.49 -7.36 9.22
N SER A 63 -6.23 -8.36 9.72
CA SER A 63 -7.67 -8.23 9.98
C SER A 63 -7.97 -7.47 11.27
N GLU A 64 -7.01 -7.33 12.19
CA GLU A 64 -7.11 -6.41 13.33
C GLU A 64 -6.97 -4.94 12.89
N LEU A 65 -6.18 -4.69 11.84
CA LEU A 65 -5.87 -3.34 11.37
C LEU A 65 -6.84 -2.83 10.31
N GLY A 66 -7.48 -3.71 9.55
CA GLY A 66 -8.46 -3.30 8.57
C GLY A 66 -9.16 -4.47 7.90
N ILE A 67 -9.71 -4.19 6.73
CA ILE A 67 -10.67 -5.09 6.07
C ILE A 67 -10.07 -5.56 4.76
N ALA A 68 -10.10 -6.88 4.53
CA ALA A 68 -9.72 -7.44 3.24
C ALA A 68 -10.58 -6.82 2.13
N TRP A 69 -9.94 -6.37 1.07
CA TRP A 69 -10.59 -5.48 0.12
C TRP A 69 -10.50 -6.02 -1.31
N LEU A 70 -11.60 -5.88 -2.06
CA LEU A 70 -11.67 -6.26 -3.46
C LEU A 70 -11.62 -4.99 -4.33
N PRO A 71 -10.59 -4.84 -5.18
CA PRO A 71 -10.41 -3.62 -5.95
C PRO A 71 -11.38 -3.57 -7.14
N LYS A 72 -11.88 -2.36 -7.46
CA LYS A 72 -12.59 -2.08 -8.72
C LYS A 72 -11.62 -2.22 -9.91
N ILE A 73 -12.15 -2.47 -11.11
CA ILE A 73 -11.38 -2.70 -12.35
C ILE A 73 -10.28 -1.64 -12.58
N ARG A 74 -10.59 -0.36 -12.40
CA ARG A 74 -9.61 0.72 -12.60
C ARG A 74 -8.38 0.55 -11.70
N LEU A 75 -8.59 0.22 -10.43
CA LEU A 75 -7.49 0.05 -9.49
C LEU A 75 -6.76 -1.28 -9.71
N GLN A 76 -7.47 -2.34 -10.12
CA GLN A 76 -6.81 -3.58 -10.58
C GLN A 76 -5.78 -3.28 -11.68
N MET A 77 -6.15 -2.43 -12.64
CA MET A 77 -5.25 -2.02 -13.72
C MET A 77 -4.08 -1.17 -13.22
N ALA A 78 -4.31 -0.23 -12.32
CA ALA A 78 -3.22 0.52 -11.69
C ALA A 78 -2.23 -0.40 -10.96
N LEU A 79 -2.74 -1.33 -10.15
CA LEU A 79 -1.93 -2.29 -9.42
C LEU A 79 -1.16 -3.25 -10.34
N TRP A 80 -1.77 -3.65 -11.46
CA TRP A 80 -1.10 -4.46 -12.48
C TRP A 80 0.04 -3.68 -13.14
N CYS A 81 -0.20 -2.42 -13.55
CA CYS A 81 0.82 -1.58 -14.18
C CYS A 81 2.04 -1.39 -13.27
N LEU A 82 1.82 -1.15 -11.97
CA LEU A 82 2.89 -1.08 -10.98
C LEU A 82 3.68 -2.38 -10.90
N GLU A 83 3.00 -3.53 -10.78
CA GLU A 83 3.66 -4.83 -10.72
C GLU A 83 4.44 -5.17 -12.00
N SER A 84 3.98 -4.67 -13.16
CA SER A 84 4.70 -4.78 -14.43
C SER A 84 5.89 -3.83 -14.58
N GLY A 85 6.14 -2.96 -13.60
CA GLY A 85 7.30 -2.07 -13.56
C GLY A 85 7.05 -0.67 -14.11
N GLN A 86 5.80 -0.26 -14.36
CA GLN A 86 5.51 1.14 -14.65
C GLN A 86 5.73 1.99 -13.40
N THR A 87 6.18 3.22 -13.59
CA THR A 87 6.46 4.11 -12.46
C THR A 87 5.18 4.54 -11.76
N PRO A 88 5.19 4.79 -10.43
CA PRO A 88 4.04 5.34 -9.73
C PRO A 88 3.45 6.57 -10.41
N ILE A 89 4.30 7.48 -10.89
CA ILE A 89 3.89 8.72 -11.56
C ILE A 89 3.05 8.44 -12.81
N GLU A 90 3.52 7.56 -13.70
CA GLU A 90 2.79 7.20 -14.92
C GLU A 90 1.43 6.59 -14.59
N VAL A 91 1.39 5.71 -13.59
CA VAL A 91 0.15 5.05 -13.15
C VAL A 91 -0.82 6.04 -12.51
N MET A 92 -0.33 6.96 -11.67
CA MET A 92 -1.14 8.02 -11.06
C MET A 92 -1.79 8.89 -12.13
N ARG A 93 -1.02 9.36 -13.12
CA ARG A 93 -1.54 10.16 -14.26
C ARG A 93 -2.60 9.40 -15.06
N ARG A 94 -2.33 8.14 -15.38
CA ARG A 94 -3.21 7.34 -16.24
C ARG A 94 -4.51 6.93 -15.56
N TYR A 95 -4.45 6.54 -14.29
CA TYR A 95 -5.58 5.95 -13.57
C TYR A 95 -6.21 6.89 -12.54
N GLN A 96 -5.65 8.08 -12.33
CA GLN A 96 -6.16 9.08 -11.40
C GLN A 96 -6.29 8.50 -9.98
N VAL A 97 -5.19 7.91 -9.50
CA VAL A 97 -5.06 7.29 -8.17
C VAL A 97 -3.86 7.91 -7.46
N ALA A 98 -3.94 8.13 -6.15
CA ALA A 98 -2.83 8.69 -5.37
C ALA A 98 -1.95 7.55 -4.82
N ILE A 99 -0.91 7.18 -5.56
CA ILE A 99 0.07 6.17 -5.11
C ILE A 99 1.07 6.87 -4.22
N VAL A 100 1.05 6.53 -2.94
CA VAL A 100 1.93 7.13 -1.93
C VAL A 100 3.27 6.42 -1.91
N SER A 101 3.27 5.09 -2.01
CA SER A 101 4.48 4.29 -1.99
C SER A 101 4.33 3.02 -2.80
N HIS A 102 5.39 2.60 -3.49
CA HIS A 102 5.46 1.28 -4.14
C HIS A 102 6.90 0.74 -4.13
N GLY A 103 7.11 -0.43 -3.53
CA GLY A 103 8.43 -1.05 -3.47
C GLY A 103 8.67 -1.79 -2.17
N ARG A 104 9.85 -1.62 -1.57
CA ARG A 104 10.15 -2.20 -0.25
C ARG A 104 9.32 -1.49 0.82
N PRO A 105 8.99 -2.15 1.95
CA PRO A 105 8.32 -1.50 3.06
C PRO A 105 9.14 -0.33 3.60
N ASP A 106 8.69 0.90 3.33
CA ASP A 106 9.31 2.14 3.81
C ASP A 106 8.26 3.11 4.34
N SER A 107 8.54 3.70 5.51
CA SER A 107 7.63 4.65 6.17
C SER A 107 7.84 6.07 5.71
N GLN A 108 9.01 6.40 5.15
CA GLN A 108 9.39 7.77 4.81
C GLN A 108 8.37 8.44 3.87
N GLU A 109 8.06 7.82 2.74
CA GLU A 109 7.11 8.37 1.75
C GLU A 109 5.70 8.59 2.34
N ILE A 110 5.28 7.72 3.26
CA ILE A 110 3.97 7.78 3.91
C ILE A 110 3.92 8.90 4.96
N GLU A 111 5.01 9.10 5.70
CA GLU A 111 5.15 10.18 6.66
C GLU A 111 5.24 11.54 5.96
N GLU A 112 6.03 11.66 4.89
CA GLU A 112 6.12 12.88 4.08
C GLU A 112 4.74 13.25 3.49
N PHE A 113 4.01 12.27 2.96
CA PHE A 113 2.63 12.47 2.49
C PHE A 113 1.71 12.98 3.62
N ARG A 114 1.79 12.37 4.80
CA ARG A 114 1.00 12.77 5.97
C ARG A 114 1.28 14.23 6.34
N GLU A 115 2.54 14.64 6.35
CA GLU A 115 2.91 16.01 6.68
C GLU A 115 2.38 17.02 5.67
N GLN A 116 2.51 16.74 4.37
CA GLN A 116 1.99 17.62 3.32
C GLN A 116 0.46 17.79 3.44
N PHE A 117 -0.25 16.70 3.75
CA PHE A 117 -1.69 16.73 3.95
C PHE A 117 -2.08 17.55 5.19
N VAL A 118 -1.40 17.35 6.33
CA VAL A 118 -1.65 18.11 7.57
C VAL A 118 -1.33 19.60 7.42
N LYS A 119 -0.31 19.95 6.63
CA LYS A 119 0.05 21.35 6.32
C LYS A 119 -0.96 22.06 5.40
N GLY A 120 -2.03 21.38 4.97
CA GLY A 120 -3.08 21.97 4.14
C GLY A 120 -2.64 22.31 2.71
N LEU A 121 -1.49 21.78 2.27
CA LEU A 121 -0.94 22.02 0.95
C LEU A 121 -1.69 21.27 -0.15
N GLY A 122 -2.64 20.41 0.23
CA GLY A 122 -3.20 19.38 -0.63
C GLY A 122 -2.13 18.35 -0.99
N TYR A 123 -2.57 17.18 -1.46
CA TYR A 123 -1.67 16.31 -2.20
C TYR A 123 -1.79 16.67 -3.68
N CYS A 124 -0.84 17.47 -4.16
CA CYS A 124 -0.51 17.47 -5.56
C CYS A 124 0.79 16.68 -5.64
N PRO A 125 0.80 15.41 -6.11
CA PRO A 125 2.07 14.86 -6.54
C PRO A 125 2.56 15.87 -7.58
N GLU A 126 3.78 16.41 -7.42
CA GLU A 126 4.34 17.48 -8.27
C GLU A 126 4.26 17.18 -9.78
N THR A 127 3.89 15.94 -10.11
CA THR A 127 3.74 15.36 -11.42
C THR A 127 2.29 15.23 -11.92
N LEU A 128 1.23 15.66 -11.22
CA LEU A 128 -0.12 15.76 -11.80
C LEU A 128 -0.39 17.11 -12.52
N ALA A 129 0.58 18.02 -12.52
CA ALA A 129 0.59 19.25 -13.34
C ALA A 129 1.06 19.00 -14.78
#